data_AF-A0A927JK83-F1
#
_entry.id   AF-A0A927JK83-F1
#
_cell.length_a   1.000
_cell.length_b   1.000
_cell.length_c   1.000
_cell.angle_alpha   90.00
_cell.angle_beta   90.00
_cell.angle_gamma   90.00
#
_symmetry.space_group_name_H-M   'P 1'
#
loop_
_entity.id
_entity.type
_entity.pdbx_description
1 polymer ?
#
loop_
_entity_poly.entity_id
_entity_poly.type
_entity_poly.pdbx_seq_one_letter_code
_entity_poly.pdbx_strand_id
1 'polypeptide(L)'
;MTNNTSHADSSFRQDTHPQPDAQGQAALLLIESLIHSLLDNGALTKPQALEAIDSAMQVKEESAAEEKEPTHTLRRSLALLGNMQQSIEAHSGRYDPSTQAGPQVAQPG
;
A
#
# COMPACT_ATOMS: atom_id res chain seq x y z
N MET A 1 -42.60 -1.43 40.51
CA MET A 1 -42.14 -0.53 39.43
C MET A 1 -40.67 -0.25 39.65
N THR A 2 -39.81 -1.06 39.06
CA THR A 2 -38.36 -0.84 39.02
C THR A 2 -37.88 -1.33 37.68
N ASN A 3 -37.26 -0.45 36.88
CA ASN A 3 -36.04 -0.83 36.18
C ASN A 3 -35.29 0.42 35.77
N ASN A 4 -34.14 0.57 36.43
CA ASN A 4 -33.09 1.53 36.16
C ASN A 4 -32.05 0.76 35.34
N THR A 5 -32.14 0.81 34.01
CA THR A 5 -31.14 0.20 33.13
C THR A 5 -30.24 1.28 32.57
N SER A 6 -29.26 1.65 33.39
CA SER A 6 -28.05 2.32 32.98
C SER A 6 -27.17 1.28 32.28
N HIS A 7 -27.04 1.37 30.96
CA HIS A 7 -25.96 0.74 30.21
C HIS A 7 -25.69 1.57 28.95
N ALA A 8 -25.19 2.78 29.15
CA ALA A 8 -24.42 3.46 28.13
C ALA A 8 -23.05 2.77 28.08
N ASP A 9 -22.97 1.64 27.38
CA ASP A 9 -21.71 1.04 26.97
C ASP A 9 -21.17 1.86 25.78
N SER A 10 -20.69 3.06 26.08
CA SER A 10 -19.97 3.90 25.12
C SER A 10 -18.48 3.61 25.26
N SER A 11 -18.09 2.37 24.96
CA SER A 11 -16.68 1.98 24.84
C SER A 11 -16.09 2.31 23.47
N PHE A 12 -16.55 3.39 22.83
CA PHE A 12 -15.77 4.02 21.76
C PHE A 12 -14.61 4.74 22.42
N ARG A 13 -13.55 3.98 22.70
CA ARG A 13 -12.26 4.55 23.09
C ARG A 13 -11.84 5.47 21.97
N GLN A 14 -11.95 6.76 22.26
CA GLN A 14 -11.44 7.83 21.44
C GLN A 14 -9.92 7.75 21.55
N ASP A 15 -9.31 6.93 20.70
CA ASP A 15 -7.87 6.77 20.60
C ASP A 15 -7.27 8.10 20.15
N THR A 16 -6.92 8.92 21.14
CA THR A 16 -6.45 10.30 21.03
C THR A 16 -4.94 10.38 20.82
N HIS A 17 -4.29 9.26 20.54
CA HIS A 17 -2.86 9.19 20.28
C HIS A 17 -2.60 8.57 18.90
N PRO A 18 -2.07 9.33 17.92
CA PRO A 18 -1.66 8.81 16.64
C PRO A 18 -0.30 8.11 16.77
N GLN A 19 -0.14 7.24 17.76
CA GLN A 19 1.01 6.36 17.83
C GLN A 19 0.98 5.50 16.56
N PRO A 20 2.07 5.44 15.77
CA PRO A 20 2.10 4.51 14.65
C PRO A 20 1.73 3.13 15.17
N ASP A 21 0.64 2.59 14.63
CA ASP A 21 0.28 1.21 14.88
C ASP A 21 1.44 0.35 14.35
N ALA A 22 2.16 -0.30 15.27
CA ALA A 22 3.29 -1.16 14.93
C ALA A 22 2.86 -2.23 13.93
N GLN A 23 1.59 -2.64 13.96
CA GLN A 23 1.01 -3.58 13.00
C GLN A 23 0.90 -2.93 11.62
N GLY A 24 0.33 -1.72 11.52
CA GLY A 24 0.29 -0.93 10.29
C GLY A 24 1.68 -0.68 9.68
N GLN A 25 2.70 -0.38 10.50
CA GLN A 25 4.07 -0.23 10.01
C GLN A 25 4.67 -1.54 9.49
N ALA A 26 4.47 -2.65 10.20
CA ALA A 26 4.93 -3.96 9.76
C ALA A 26 4.25 -4.39 8.45
N ALA A 27 2.95 -4.11 8.32
CA ALA A 27 2.19 -4.39 7.10
C ALA A 27 2.73 -3.59 5.91
N LEU A 28 3.02 -2.30 6.09
CA LEU A 28 3.58 -1.46 5.03
C LEU A 28 4.96 -1.95 4.58
N LEU A 29 5.86 -2.27 5.52
CA LEU A 29 7.19 -2.81 5.20
C LEU A 29 7.11 -4.16 4.47
N LEU A 30 6.15 -5.01 4.87
CA LEU A 30 5.92 -6.29 4.21
C LEU A 30 5.41 -6.11 2.78
N ILE A 31 4.45 -5.21 2.58
CA ILE A 31 3.90 -4.90 1.25
C ILE A 31 4.98 -4.30 0.35
N GLU A 32 5.77 -3.36 0.86
CA GLU A 32 6.90 -2.79 0.13
C GLU A 32 7.89 -3.88 -0.31
N SER A 33 8.32 -4.74 0.62
CA SER A 33 9.21 -5.86 0.34
C SER A 33 8.63 -6.84 -0.69
N LEU A 34 7.31 -7.07 -0.64
CA LEU A 34 6.60 -7.91 -1.61
C LEU A 34 6.60 -7.27 -3.00
N ILE A 35 6.33 -5.98 -3.10
CA ILE A 35 6.33 -5.27 -4.39
C ILE A 35 7.73 -5.32 -5.03
N HIS A 36 8.80 -5.05 -4.26
CA HIS A 36 10.17 -5.22 -4.76
C HIS A 36 10.45 -6.65 -5.24
N SER A 37 9.99 -7.66 -4.51
CA SER A 37 10.17 -9.07 -4.91
C SER A 37 9.42 -9.41 -6.19
N LEU A 38 8.21 -8.86 -6.38
CA LEU A 38 7.40 -9.02 -7.60
C LEU A 38 7.99 -8.27 -8.80
N LEU A 39 8.66 -7.14 -8.55
CA LEU A 39 9.42 -6.43 -9.58
C LEU A 39 10.65 -7.24 -9.99
N ASP A 40 11.40 -7.77 -9.02
CA ASP A 40 12.64 -8.52 -9.28
C ASP A 40 12.41 -9.86 -9.98
N ASN A 41 11.27 -10.51 -9.72
CA ASN A 41 10.92 -11.78 -10.38
C ASN A 41 10.15 -11.59 -11.70
N GLY A 42 9.79 -10.35 -12.06
CA GLY A 42 9.08 -10.03 -13.30
C GLY A 42 7.58 -10.28 -13.32
N ALA A 43 6.99 -10.69 -12.19
CA ALA A 43 5.54 -10.90 -12.08
C ALA A 43 4.76 -9.57 -12.13
N LEU A 44 5.42 -8.47 -11.77
CA LEU A 44 4.89 -7.12 -11.85
C LEU A 44 5.91 -6.23 -12.56
N THR A 45 5.47 -5.40 -13.49
CA THR A 45 6.33 -4.37 -14.10
C THR A 45 6.28 -3.09 -13.27
N LYS A 46 7.35 -2.29 -13.33
CA LYS A 46 7.41 -0.99 -12.65
C LYS A 46 6.24 -0.07 -12.98
N PRO A 47 5.81 0.11 -14.25
CA PRO A 47 4.62 0.89 -14.57
C PRO A 47 3.34 0.37 -13.89
N GLN A 48 3.13 -0.94 -13.87
CA GLN A 48 1.96 -1.55 -13.22
C GLN A 48 1.96 -1.32 -11.70
N ALA A 49 3.13 -1.40 -11.06
CA ALA A 49 3.26 -1.11 -9.63
C ALA A 49 2.91 0.35 -9.31
N LEU A 50 3.39 1.30 -10.14
CA LEU A 50 3.11 2.72 -9.97
C LEU A 50 1.63 3.04 -10.21
N GLU A 51 1.02 2.46 -11.25
CA GLU A 51 -0.41 2.60 -11.54
C GLU A 51 -1.29 2.05 -10.42
N ALA A 52 -0.91 0.91 -9.82
CA ALA A 52 -1.63 0.33 -8.70
C ALA A 52 -1.59 1.25 -7.46
N ILE A 53 -0.46 1.90 -7.20
CA ILE A 53 -0.34 2.86 -6.09
C ILE A 53 -1.14 4.13 -6.36
N ASP A 54 -1.10 4.66 -7.58
CA ASP A 54 -1.89 5.83 -7.97
C ASP A 54 -3.40 5.56 -7.80
N SER A 55 -3.85 4.39 -8.27
CA SER A 55 -5.23 3.93 -8.07
C SER A 55 -5.59 3.82 -6.58
N ALA A 56 -4.69 3.30 -5.75
CA ALA A 56 -4.92 3.21 -4.30
C ALA A 56 -4.99 4.59 -3.64
N MET A 57 -4.21 5.57 -4.11
CA MET A 57 -4.28 6.95 -3.63
C MET A 57 -5.63 7.58 -3.96
N GLN A 58 -6.10 7.44 -5.21
CA GLN A 58 -7.41 7.94 -5.64
C GLN A 58 -8.54 7.33 -4.82
N VAL A 59 -8.57 6.00 -4.66
CA VAL A 59 -9.56 5.31 -3.83
C VAL A 59 -9.53 5.80 -2.39
N LYS A 60 -8.32 6.04 -1.83
CA LYS A 60 -8.20 6.56 -0.45
C LYS A 60 -8.77 7.97 -0.32
N GLU A 61 -8.58 8.84 -1.31
CA GLU A 61 -9.17 10.18 -1.33
C GLU A 61 -10.71 10.12 -1.40
N GLU A 62 -11.24 9.25 -2.25
CA GLU A 62 -12.69 9.01 -2.39
C GLU A 62 -13.29 8.47 -1.08
N SER A 63 -12.72 7.41 -0.52
CA SER A 63 -13.19 6.82 0.75
C SER A 63 -13.10 7.82 1.90
N ALA A 64 -12.05 8.62 1.98
CA ALA A 64 -11.92 9.65 3.02
C ALA A 64 -13.00 10.73 2.93
N ALA A 65 -13.40 11.10 1.70
CA ALA A 65 -14.49 12.04 1.47
C ALA A 65 -15.85 11.45 1.90
N GLU A 66 -16.10 10.17 1.61
CA GLU A 66 -17.31 9.45 1.99
C GLU A 66 -17.43 9.27 3.51
N GLU A 67 -16.34 8.84 4.16
CA GLU A 67 -16.30 8.55 5.60
C GLU A 67 -16.11 9.79 6.47
N LYS A 68 -15.96 10.98 5.86
CA LYS A 68 -15.60 12.24 6.54
C LYS A 68 -14.37 12.07 7.41
N GLU A 69 -13.39 11.34 6.90
CA GLU A 69 -12.14 11.06 7.59
C GLU A 69 -11.42 12.38 7.94
N PRO A 70 -10.83 12.50 9.13
CA PRO A 70 -10.05 13.68 9.48
C PRO A 70 -8.93 13.94 8.47
N THR A 71 -8.77 15.19 8.03
CA THR A 71 -7.77 15.60 7.03
C THR A 71 -6.34 15.17 7.39
N HIS A 72 -6.00 15.12 8.68
CA HIS A 72 -4.68 14.69 9.13
C HIS A 72 -4.43 13.19 8.89
N THR A 73 -5.46 12.34 9.01
CA THR A 73 -5.37 10.90 8.76
C THR A 73 -5.23 10.63 7.26
N LEU A 74 -6.04 11.29 6.44
CA LEU A 74 -5.91 11.23 4.97
C LEU A 74 -4.51 11.63 4.52
N ARG A 75 -4.00 12.79 4.98
CA ARG A 75 -2.64 13.25 4.65
C ARG A 75 -1.56 12.25 5.05
N ARG A 76 -1.69 11.64 6.23
CA ARG A 76 -0.75 10.62 6.68
C ARG A 76 -0.80 9.38 5.79
N SER A 77 -2.00 8.93 5.42
CA SER A 77 -2.19 7.80 4.52
C SER A 77 -1.58 8.06 3.14
N LEU A 78 -1.84 9.23 2.55
CA LEU A 78 -1.28 9.62 1.26
C LEU A 78 0.24 9.76 1.30
N ALA A 79 0.80 10.29 2.40
CA ALA A 79 2.25 10.36 2.57
C ALA A 79 2.90 8.98 2.62
N LEU A 80 2.25 7.98 3.25
CA LEU A 80 2.76 6.60 3.29
C LEU A 80 2.71 5.95 1.90
N LEU A 81 1.62 6.15 1.15
CA LEU A 81 1.51 5.69 -0.25
C LEU A 81 2.55 6.37 -1.15
N GLY A 82 2.76 7.68 -1.00
CA GLY A 82 3.77 8.44 -1.73
C GLY A 82 5.21 7.99 -1.42
N ASN A 83 5.52 7.64 -0.17
CA ASN A 83 6.82 7.07 0.18
C ASN A 83 7.06 5.71 -0.51
N MET A 84 6.04 4.85 -0.59
CA MET A 84 6.14 3.58 -1.33
C MET A 84 6.35 3.82 -2.82
N GLN A 85 5.65 4.79 -3.41
CA GLN A 85 5.85 5.19 -4.81
C GLN A 85 7.31 5.57 -5.07
N GLN A 86 7.89 6.45 -4.24
CA GLN A 86 9.29 6.86 -4.35
C GLN A 86 10.26 5.69 -4.20
N SER A 87 9.98 4.75 -3.30
CA SER A 87 10.78 3.54 -3.11
C SER A 87 10.82 2.67 -4.38
N ILE A 88 9.67 2.50 -5.03
CA ILE A 88 9.55 1.76 -6.29
C ILE A 88 10.20 2.52 -7.45
N GLU A 89 10.07 3.84 -7.49
CA GLU A 89 10.77 4.69 -8.46
C GLU A 89 12.29 4.58 -8.32
N ALA A 90 12.80 4.48 -7.10
CA ALA A 90 14.21 4.22 -6.84
C ALA A 90 14.64 2.78 -7.16
N HIS A 91 13.69 1.82 -7.19
CA HIS A 91 13.97 0.43 -7.54
C HIS A 91 14.57 0.33 -8.95
N SER A 92 15.82 -0.11 -8.98
CA SER A 92 16.65 -0.30 -10.18
C SER A 92 16.94 -1.79 -10.42
N GLY A 93 16.12 -2.69 -9.86
CA GLY A 93 16.28 -4.14 -9.89
C GLY A 93 16.24 -4.77 -11.28
N ARG A 94 16.79 -5.99 -11.36
CA ARG A 94 17.26 -6.74 -12.54
C ARG A 94 16.20 -7.23 -13.54
N TYR A 95 14.96 -6.75 -13.49
CA TYR A 95 13.97 -7.22 -14.46
C TYR A 95 14.17 -6.54 -15.82
N ASP A 96 15.05 -7.13 -16.62
CA ASP A 96 15.20 -6.84 -18.03
C ASP A 96 14.41 -7.90 -18.84
N PRO A 97 13.26 -7.54 -19.45
CA PRO A 97 12.46 -8.46 -20.25
C PRO A 97 13.22 -9.03 -21.46
N SER A 98 14.34 -8.43 -21.87
CA SER A 98 15.20 -8.97 -22.93
C SER A 98 16.08 -10.15 -22.48
N THR A 99 16.21 -10.40 -21.17
CA THR A 99 16.99 -11.53 -20.62
C THR A 99 16.22 -12.86 -20.68
N GLN A 100 14.91 -12.85 -20.90
CA GLN A 100 14.09 -14.06 -21.08
C GLN A 100 14.10 -14.63 -22.50
N ALA A 101 14.65 -13.89 -23.49
CA ALA A 101 14.94 -14.45 -24.80
C ALA A 101 16.16 -15.38 -24.66
N GLY A 102 15.91 -16.62 -24.22
CA GLY A 102 16.91 -17.69 -24.24
C GLY A 102 17.54 -17.77 -25.65
N PRO A 103 18.80 -18.24 -25.75
CA PRO A 103 19.53 -18.24 -27.02
C PRO A 103 18.67 -18.93 -28.07
N GLN A 104 18.18 -18.16 -29.04
CA GLN A 104 17.62 -18.70 -30.28
C GLN A 104 18.78 -19.43 -30.93
N VAL A 105 18.81 -20.75 -30.71
CA VAL A 105 19.64 -21.68 -31.45
C VAL A 105 19.28 -21.52 -32.92
N ALA A 106 20.05 -20.68 -33.60
CA ALA A 106 20.09 -20.64 -35.04
C ALA A 106 20.49 -22.04 -35.51
N GLN A 107 19.51 -22.83 -35.95
CA GLN A 107 19.78 -24.03 -36.73
C GLN A 107 20.28 -23.58 -38.10
N PRO A 108 21.51 -23.95 -38.50
CA PRO A 108 21.96 -23.73 -39.86
C PRO A 108 21.56 -24.91 -40.75
N GLY A 109 21.04 -24.59 -41.94
CA GLY A 109 21.18 -25.36 -43.19
C GLY A 109 20.44 -26.69 -43.29
#